data_AF-A0A0K8JD69-F1
#
_entry.id   AF-A0A0K8JD69-F1
#
_cell.length_a   1.000
_cell.length_b   1.000
_cell.length_c   1.000
_cell.angle_alpha   90.00
_cell.angle_beta   90.00
_cell.angle_gamma   90.00
#
_symmetry.space_group_name_H-M   'P 1'
#
loop_
_entity.id
_entity.type
_entity.pdbx_description
1 polymer ?
#
loop_
_entity_poly.entity_id
_entity_poly.type
_entity_poly.pdbx_seq_one_letter_code
_entity_poly.pdbx_strand_id
1 'polypeptide(L)'
;MKPLILTGFLLYFIGFNINNGFAAPVPVTDDLNELNSAYGFMIGNHSNTYYIANKTTDTLTLGLQSTSWKNKHTVTDLFGELDGTDESKFLVGVRNFDSRTRAFIGMTKLMPATLEWNTYMSALIGKGFHELEVGAIYSVTENTDLNFSYDYYRYQGSRTSFNIGLTYKAW
;
A
#
# COMPACT_ATOMS: atom_id res chain seq x y z
N MET A 1 -26.91 -1.96 -23.96
CA MET A 1 -27.25 -2.36 -22.58
C MET A 1 -26.21 -3.34 -22.06
N LYS A 2 -25.46 -2.98 -21.00
CA LYS A 2 -24.78 -3.88 -20.04
C LYS A 2 -23.81 -3.09 -19.14
N PRO A 3 -24.17 -2.84 -17.88
CA PRO A 3 -23.20 -2.62 -16.80
C PRO A 3 -23.49 -3.63 -15.67
N LEU A 4 -22.90 -4.83 -15.76
CA LEU A 4 -23.16 -5.93 -14.80
C LEU A 4 -21.88 -6.59 -14.24
N ILE A 5 -20.70 -6.13 -14.67
CA ILE A 5 -19.41 -6.70 -14.27
C ILE A 5 -18.88 -6.01 -13.01
N LEU A 6 -18.96 -4.67 -12.97
CA LEU A 6 -18.48 -3.84 -11.85
C LEU A 6 -19.15 -4.20 -10.51
N THR A 7 -20.47 -4.44 -10.54
CA THR A 7 -21.25 -4.89 -9.37
C THR A 7 -20.87 -6.30 -8.92
N GLY A 8 -20.49 -7.18 -9.85
CA GLY A 8 -20.02 -8.53 -9.52
C GLY A 8 -18.67 -8.52 -8.81
N PHE A 9 -17.73 -7.67 -9.25
CA PHE A 9 -16.40 -7.57 -8.66
C PHE A 9 -16.45 -7.02 -7.22
N LEU A 10 -17.25 -5.97 -6.98
CA LEU A 10 -17.45 -5.42 -5.64
C LEU A 10 -18.04 -6.44 -4.64
N LEU A 11 -18.95 -7.30 -5.11
CA LEU A 11 -19.54 -8.38 -4.30
C LEU A 11 -18.57 -9.55 -4.06
N TYR A 12 -17.61 -9.80 -4.95
CA TYR A 12 -16.67 -10.91 -4.82
C TYR A 12 -15.74 -10.75 -3.62
N PHE A 13 -15.27 -9.52 -3.36
CA PHE A 13 -14.47 -9.18 -2.17
C PHE A 13 -15.23 -9.37 -0.84
N ILE A 14 -16.57 -9.29 -0.86
CA ILE A 14 -17.40 -9.47 0.35
C ILE A 14 -17.59 -10.97 0.69
N GLY A 15 -17.40 -11.88 -0.27
CA GLY A 15 -17.58 -13.33 -0.08
C GLY A 15 -16.40 -14.06 0.58
N PHE A 16 -15.20 -13.47 0.59
CA PHE A 16 -13.99 -14.18 0.98
C PHE A 16 -13.80 -14.30 2.50
N ASN A 17 -14.08 -15.49 3.02
CA ASN A 17 -13.72 -15.90 4.39
C ASN A 17 -12.20 -16.17 4.49
N ILE A 18 -11.39 -15.11 4.52
CA ILE A 18 -9.91 -15.17 4.65
C ILE A 18 -9.46 -15.61 6.05
N ASN A 19 -9.72 -16.88 6.38
CA ASN A 19 -9.19 -17.52 7.58
C ASN A 19 -7.69 -17.82 7.43
N ASN A 20 -6.87 -16.94 8.02
CA ASN A 20 -5.42 -17.02 8.26
C ASN A 20 -4.49 -16.62 7.09
N GLY A 21 -3.42 -15.88 7.44
CA GLY A 21 -2.15 -15.90 6.70
C GLY A 21 -1.90 -14.75 5.71
N PHE A 22 -2.10 -13.50 6.11
CA PHE A 22 -2.15 -12.38 5.15
C PHE A 22 -1.33 -11.14 5.58
N ALA A 23 -0.64 -10.52 4.60
CA ALA A 23 0.03 -9.21 4.72
C ALA A 23 -0.27 -8.24 3.50
N ALA A 24 -0.01 -6.91 3.26
CA ALA A 24 0.37 -5.59 3.92
C ALA A 24 0.25 -4.30 3.07
N PRO A 25 0.14 -3.07 3.64
CA PRO A 25 0.08 -1.80 2.90
C PRO A 25 1.43 -1.27 2.44
N VAL A 26 1.45 -0.75 1.22
CA VAL A 26 2.62 -0.15 0.56
C VAL A 26 2.19 1.06 -0.27
N PRO A 27 2.97 2.15 -0.26
CA PRO A 27 2.77 3.26 -1.20
C PRO A 27 3.08 2.79 -2.62
N VAL A 28 2.05 2.57 -3.43
CA VAL A 28 2.20 1.95 -4.74
C VAL A 28 2.74 2.95 -5.77
N THR A 29 4.05 2.93 -5.92
CA THR A 29 4.91 3.67 -6.86
C THR A 29 4.96 2.99 -8.23
N ASP A 30 3.79 2.69 -8.79
CA ASP A 30 3.60 1.94 -10.04
C ASP A 30 4.36 2.59 -11.21
N ASP A 31 4.11 3.87 -11.43
CA ASP A 31 4.66 4.66 -12.53
C ASP A 31 5.45 5.88 -12.02
N LEU A 32 6.61 5.63 -11.43
CA LEU A 32 7.67 6.62 -11.22
C LEU A 32 8.71 6.51 -12.35
N ASN A 33 8.28 6.65 -13.62
CA ASN A 33 9.17 6.59 -14.78
C ASN A 33 9.97 7.89 -14.96
N GLU A 34 9.38 8.94 -15.53
CA GLU A 34 10.04 10.26 -15.63
C GLU A 34 9.95 11.04 -14.31
N LEU A 35 8.89 10.81 -13.55
CA LEU A 35 8.61 11.45 -12.27
C LEU A 35 9.29 10.63 -11.15
N ASN A 36 10.41 11.12 -10.62
CA ASN A 36 11.20 10.37 -9.64
C ASN A 36 10.59 10.36 -8.23
N SER A 37 9.57 11.16 -7.93
CA SER A 37 9.11 11.40 -6.56
C SER A 37 7.59 11.21 -6.40
N ALA A 38 7.16 10.35 -5.48
CA ALA A 38 5.77 10.20 -5.06
C ALA A 38 5.52 10.87 -3.70
N TYR A 39 4.39 11.56 -3.57
CA TYR A 39 3.86 12.11 -2.34
C TYR A 39 2.41 11.67 -2.21
N GLY A 40 2.02 11.08 -1.07
CA GLY A 40 0.64 10.60 -0.95
C GLY A 40 0.09 10.57 0.47
N PHE A 41 -1.23 10.50 0.54
CA PHE A 41 -1.96 10.35 1.79
C PHE A 41 -3.15 9.40 1.61
N MET A 42 -3.45 8.63 2.66
CA MET A 42 -4.61 7.75 2.76
C MET A 42 -5.40 8.15 4.01
N ILE A 43 -6.71 8.33 3.89
CA ILE A 43 -7.62 8.60 5.01
C ILE A 43 -8.59 7.43 5.08
N GLY A 44 -8.58 6.71 6.20
CA GLY A 44 -9.47 5.58 6.42
C GLY A 44 -10.41 5.74 7.59
N ASN A 45 -11.18 4.70 7.88
CA ASN A 45 -11.98 4.64 9.10
C ASN A 45 -11.10 4.46 10.35
N HIS A 46 -10.04 3.65 10.31
CA HIS A 46 -9.19 3.33 11.47
C HIS A 46 -7.71 3.70 11.36
N SER A 47 -7.14 3.78 10.15
CA SER A 47 -5.82 4.34 9.88
C SER A 47 -5.91 5.69 9.15
N ASN A 48 -4.90 6.53 9.33
CA ASN A 48 -4.54 7.60 8.40
C ASN A 48 -3.05 7.41 8.07
N THR A 49 -2.68 7.43 6.80
CA THR A 49 -1.29 7.26 6.32
C THR A 49 -0.85 8.48 5.52
N TYR A 50 0.42 8.87 5.66
CA TYR A 50 1.10 9.86 4.82
C TYR A 50 2.45 9.28 4.39
N TYR A 51 2.87 9.50 3.15
CA TYR A 51 4.15 9.02 2.67
C TYR A 51 4.83 9.95 1.67
N ILE A 52 6.15 9.80 1.57
CA ILE A 52 7.00 10.29 0.49
C ILE A 52 7.89 9.14 0.04
N ALA A 53 8.05 8.97 -1.27
CA ALA A 53 8.96 8.00 -1.86
C ALA A 53 9.71 8.65 -3.03
N ASN A 54 10.97 8.28 -3.24
CA ASN A 54 11.82 8.80 -4.31
C ASN A 54 12.61 7.67 -4.96
N LYS A 55 12.46 7.53 -6.28
CA LYS A 55 13.22 6.62 -7.12
C LYS A 55 14.66 7.12 -7.21
N THR A 56 15.55 6.41 -6.52
CA THR A 56 16.97 6.76 -6.35
C THR A 56 17.83 6.13 -7.45
N THR A 57 17.39 5.00 -8.02
CA THR A 57 17.94 4.40 -9.25
C THR A 57 16.82 3.75 -10.06
N ASP A 58 17.11 3.32 -11.29
CA ASP A 58 16.20 2.61 -12.21
C ASP A 58 15.40 1.46 -11.58
N THR A 59 15.88 0.86 -10.49
CA THR A 59 15.27 -0.27 -9.78
C THR A 59 15.16 -0.12 -8.26
N LEU A 60 15.53 1.03 -7.68
CA LEU A 60 15.48 1.28 -6.23
C LEU A 60 14.70 2.56 -5.91
N THR A 61 13.61 2.41 -5.18
CA THR A 61 12.88 3.51 -4.53
C THR A 61 13.16 3.52 -3.04
N LEU A 62 13.44 4.69 -2.48
CA LEU A 62 13.59 4.92 -1.04
C LEU A 62 12.42 5.77 -0.53
N GLY A 63 11.88 5.47 0.65
CA GLY A 63 10.73 6.20 1.15
C GLY A 63 10.55 6.23 2.66
N LEU A 64 9.72 7.19 3.08
CA LEU A 64 9.29 7.42 4.45
C LEU A 64 7.75 7.39 4.48
N GLN A 65 7.19 6.54 5.34
CA GLN A 65 5.75 6.44 5.57
C GLN A 65 5.43 6.64 7.05
N SER A 66 4.31 7.31 7.35
CA SER A 66 3.81 7.49 8.71
C SER A 66 2.32 7.13 8.76
N THR A 67 1.96 6.12 9.57
CA THR A 67 0.59 5.63 9.71
C THR A 67 0.14 5.76 11.16
N SER A 68 -0.88 6.59 11.39
CA SER A 68 -1.50 6.75 12.70
C SER A 68 -2.74 5.85 12.82
N TRP A 69 -2.68 4.88 13.73
CA TRP A 69 -3.79 3.99 14.04
C TRP A 69 -4.63 4.61 15.16
N LYS A 70 -5.86 5.02 14.81
CA LYS A 70 -6.70 5.87 15.65
C LYS A 70 -6.94 5.26 17.03
N ASN A 71 -6.81 6.09 18.06
CA ASN A 71 -6.95 5.72 19.47
C ASN A 71 -5.96 4.63 19.95
N LYS A 72 -4.79 4.49 19.30
CA LYS A 72 -3.78 3.47 19.63
C LYS A 72 -2.35 3.98 19.63
N HIS A 73 -1.73 4.15 18.47
CA HIS A 73 -0.30 4.42 18.30
C HIS A 73 -0.03 4.90 16.88
N THR A 74 1.12 5.53 16.65
CA THR A 74 1.62 5.82 15.30
C THR A 74 2.78 4.88 14.99
N VAL A 75 2.97 4.56 13.71
CA VAL A 75 4.19 3.91 13.21
C VAL A 75 4.82 4.77 12.13
N THR A 76 6.15 4.75 12.05
CA THR A 76 6.90 5.43 10.99
C THR A 76 7.90 4.46 10.37
N ASP A 77 7.76 4.23 9.08
CA ASP A 77 8.62 3.35 8.30
C ASP A 77 9.66 4.17 7.54
N LEU A 78 10.91 3.72 7.58
CA LEU A 78 11.91 4.01 6.54
C LEU A 78 12.09 2.73 5.75
N PHE A 79 11.86 2.78 4.44
CA PHE A 79 11.89 1.61 3.56
C PHE A 79 12.71 1.85 2.29
N GLY A 80 13.27 0.76 1.78
CA GLY A 80 13.68 0.62 0.40
C GLY A 80 12.79 -0.40 -0.30
N GLU A 81 12.46 -0.10 -1.55
CA GLU A 81 11.68 -0.93 -2.46
C GLU A 81 12.52 -1.21 -3.70
N LEU A 82 12.64 -2.49 -4.05
CA LEU A 82 13.40 -2.98 -5.19
C LEU A 82 12.44 -3.53 -6.25
N ASP A 83 12.52 -3.01 -7.48
CA ASP A 83 11.72 -3.50 -8.59
C ASP A 83 12.15 -4.94 -8.95
N GLY A 84 11.18 -5.86 -9.07
CA GLY A 84 11.35 -7.29 -9.36
C GLY A 84 10.85 -7.68 -10.75
N THR A 85 10.68 -8.99 -11.00
CA THR A 85 10.02 -9.48 -12.22
C THR A 85 8.50 -9.42 -12.07
N ASP A 86 7.78 -9.48 -13.19
CA ASP A 86 6.33 -9.68 -13.25
C ASP A 86 5.56 -8.71 -12.34
N GLU A 87 5.69 -7.41 -12.60
CA GLU A 87 5.03 -6.29 -11.89
C GLU A 87 5.08 -6.42 -10.34
N SER A 88 6.19 -6.94 -9.81
CA SER A 88 6.41 -7.12 -8.38
C SER A 88 7.54 -6.25 -7.85
N LYS A 89 7.48 -5.94 -6.56
CA LYS A 89 8.40 -5.06 -5.84
C LYS A 89 8.75 -5.72 -4.52
N PHE A 90 10.02 -5.77 -4.14
CA PHE A 90 10.49 -6.34 -2.87
C PHE A 90 10.81 -5.23 -1.88
N LEU A 91 10.30 -5.33 -0.66
CA LEU A 91 10.48 -4.29 0.36
C LEU A 91 11.40 -4.75 1.48
N VAL A 92 12.22 -3.84 1.96
CA VAL A 92 13.02 -4.00 3.18
C VAL A 92 13.05 -2.67 3.92
N GLY A 93 12.91 -2.69 5.25
CA GLY A 93 12.83 -1.45 5.99
C GLY A 93 12.86 -1.60 7.50
N VAL A 94 12.71 -0.48 8.18
CA VAL A 94 12.62 -0.38 9.63
C VAL A 94 11.37 0.39 10.02
N ARG A 95 10.48 -0.28 10.77
CA ARG A 95 9.29 0.32 11.38
C ARG A 95 9.62 0.80 12.78
N ASN A 96 9.54 2.10 13.00
CA ASN A 96 9.55 2.70 14.32
C ASN A 96 8.14 2.65 14.91
N PHE A 97 8.00 2.01 16.08
CA PHE A 97 6.86 2.11 16.97
C PHE A 97 7.33 2.95 18.16
N ASP A 98 6.48 3.76 18.80
CA ASP A 98 6.82 4.83 19.80
C ASP A 98 7.92 4.56 20.87
N SER A 99 8.31 3.30 21.12
CA SER A 99 9.42 2.92 22.01
C SER A 99 10.40 1.88 21.45
N ARG A 100 10.21 1.35 20.22
CA ARG A 100 11.02 0.26 19.63
C ARG A 100 10.99 0.25 18.09
N THR A 101 12.14 0.47 17.46
CA THR A 101 12.35 0.18 16.03
C THR A 101 12.44 -1.32 15.76
N ARG A 102 11.91 -1.79 14.61
CA ARG A 102 11.95 -3.20 14.18
C ARG A 102 12.17 -3.29 12.67
N ALA A 103 13.09 -4.15 12.24
CA ALA A 103 13.22 -4.47 10.83
C ALA A 103 12.02 -5.27 10.30
N PHE A 104 11.73 -5.11 9.01
CA PHE A 104 10.76 -5.89 8.25
C PHE A 104 11.28 -6.20 6.84
N ILE A 105 10.65 -7.19 6.21
CA ILE A 105 10.75 -7.50 4.77
C ILE A 105 9.35 -7.62 4.19
N GLY A 106 9.22 -7.49 2.87
CA GLY A 106 7.94 -7.53 2.18
C GLY A 106 8.02 -7.75 0.68
N MET A 107 6.85 -7.78 0.06
CA MET A 107 6.65 -7.91 -1.37
C MET A 107 5.31 -7.28 -1.78
N THR A 108 5.29 -6.52 -2.87
CA THR A 108 4.07 -6.05 -3.53
C THR A 108 3.96 -6.68 -4.90
N LYS A 109 2.74 -7.03 -5.32
CA LYS A 109 2.41 -7.50 -6.66
C LYS A 109 1.27 -6.66 -7.21
N LEU A 110 1.55 -5.98 -8.31
CA LEU A 110 0.59 -5.20 -9.08
C LEU A 110 -0.01 -6.08 -10.18
N MET A 111 -1.27 -5.81 -10.50
CA MET A 111 -2.13 -6.62 -11.36
C MET A 111 -2.99 -5.66 -12.20
N PRO A 112 -2.55 -5.31 -13.42
CA PRO A 112 -3.31 -4.42 -14.30
C PRO A 112 -4.70 -4.97 -14.60
N ALA A 113 -5.72 -4.09 -14.51
CA ALA A 113 -7.13 -4.47 -14.67
C ALA A 113 -7.80 -3.76 -15.86
N THR A 114 -7.48 -2.47 -16.08
CA THR A 114 -7.74 -1.73 -17.34
C THR A 114 -6.53 -0.86 -17.68
N LEU A 115 -6.65 0.07 -18.63
CA LEU A 115 -5.61 1.06 -18.93
C LEU A 115 -5.46 2.10 -17.81
N GLU A 116 -6.54 2.35 -17.08
CA GLU A 116 -6.68 3.39 -16.05
C GLU A 116 -6.75 2.82 -14.63
N TRP A 117 -6.95 1.50 -14.49
CA TRP A 117 -7.10 0.79 -13.23
C TRP A 117 -6.06 -0.30 -13.04
N ASN A 118 -5.23 -0.16 -12.02
CA ASN A 118 -4.34 -1.21 -11.53
C ASN A 118 -4.81 -1.70 -10.16
N THR A 119 -4.86 -3.02 -9.98
CA THR A 119 -5.14 -3.63 -8.67
C THR A 119 -3.85 -4.12 -8.05
N TYR A 120 -3.79 -4.20 -6.72
CA TYR A 120 -2.58 -4.66 -6.06
C TYR A 120 -2.88 -5.47 -4.79
N MET A 121 -1.95 -6.36 -4.48
CA MET A 121 -1.81 -6.99 -3.18
C MET A 121 -0.37 -6.77 -2.73
N SER A 122 -0.18 -6.28 -1.52
CA SER A 122 1.14 -6.07 -0.94
C SER A 122 1.34 -6.95 0.30
N ALA A 123 2.54 -7.04 0.88
CA ALA A 123 2.92 -7.95 1.97
C ALA A 123 4.14 -7.43 2.76
N LEU A 124 4.11 -7.51 4.09
CA LEU A 124 5.15 -7.05 5.03
C LEU A 124 5.10 -7.92 6.30
N ILE A 125 6.25 -8.39 6.75
CA ILE A 125 6.42 -9.13 8.00
C ILE A 125 7.65 -8.62 8.77
N GLY A 126 7.47 -8.40 10.07
CA GLY A 126 8.55 -7.97 10.96
C GLY A 126 8.43 -8.61 12.35
N LYS A 127 9.41 -8.34 13.22
CA LYS A 127 9.47 -9.01 14.53
C LYS A 127 8.25 -8.68 15.40
N GLY A 128 7.30 -9.62 15.49
CA GLY A 128 6.08 -9.46 16.28
C GLY A 128 5.08 -8.46 15.69
N PHE A 129 5.09 -8.25 14.37
CA PHE A 129 3.98 -7.62 13.63
C PHE A 129 3.87 -8.17 12.21
N HIS A 130 2.65 -8.14 11.68
CA HIS A 130 2.33 -8.25 10.25
C HIS A 130 1.06 -7.44 10.00
N GLU A 131 0.73 -7.19 8.75
CA GLU A 131 -0.27 -6.23 8.29
C GLU A 131 -0.70 -6.65 6.89
N LEU A 132 -2.00 -6.73 6.51
CA LEU A 132 -2.75 -6.73 5.21
C LEU A 132 -2.80 -5.41 4.41
N GLU A 133 -2.61 -5.36 3.09
CA GLU A 133 -3.40 -4.48 2.20
C GLU A 133 -3.69 -5.16 0.86
N VAL A 134 -4.92 -4.95 0.39
CA VAL A 134 -5.32 -5.08 -1.02
C VAL A 134 -6.00 -3.79 -1.45
N GLY A 135 -5.81 -3.39 -2.69
CA GLY A 135 -6.37 -2.13 -3.18
C GLY A 135 -6.51 -2.04 -4.69
N ALA A 136 -7.10 -0.94 -5.12
CA ALA A 136 -7.27 -0.56 -6.52
C ALA A 136 -6.90 0.92 -6.69
N ILE A 137 -6.14 1.20 -7.74
CA ILE A 137 -5.58 2.50 -8.07
C ILE A 137 -6.24 2.95 -9.37
N TYR A 138 -6.67 4.20 -9.43
CA TYR A 138 -7.23 4.84 -10.61
C TYR A 138 -6.42 6.08 -10.98
N SER A 139 -5.79 6.06 -12.15
CA SER A 139 -5.04 7.21 -12.65
C SER A 139 -6.01 8.30 -13.15
N VAL A 140 -6.00 9.43 -12.46
CA VAL A 140 -6.82 10.61 -12.79
C VAL A 140 -6.12 11.49 -13.82
N THR A 141 -4.80 11.61 -13.69
CA THR A 141 -3.88 12.21 -14.67
C THR A 141 -2.55 11.45 -14.64
N GLU A 142 -1.67 11.71 -15.61
CA GLU A 142 -0.30 11.19 -15.66
C GLU A 142 0.45 11.35 -14.32
N ASN A 143 0.20 12.46 -13.60
CA ASN A 143 0.83 12.82 -12.33
C ASN A 143 -0.01 12.50 -11.08
N THR A 144 -1.27 12.07 -11.20
CA THR A 144 -2.19 11.98 -10.03
C THR A 144 -3.04 10.73 -10.06
N ASP A 145 -2.92 9.91 -9.01
CA ASP A 145 -3.64 8.65 -8.86
C ASP A 145 -4.52 8.69 -7.59
N LEU A 146 -5.71 8.09 -7.66
CA LEU A 146 -6.56 7.82 -6.50
C LEU A 146 -6.38 6.37 -6.06
N ASN A 147 -6.19 6.12 -4.76
CA ASN A 147 -6.06 4.78 -4.21
C ASN A 147 -7.25 4.46 -3.29
N PHE A 148 -7.82 3.27 -3.46
CA PHE A 148 -8.86 2.69 -2.62
C PHE A 148 -8.35 1.37 -2.05
N SER A 149 -8.25 1.26 -0.72
CA SER A 149 -7.63 0.08 -0.11
C SER A 149 -8.34 -0.45 1.13
N TYR A 150 -8.02 -1.70 1.47
CA TYR A 150 -8.43 -2.38 2.69
C TYR A 150 -7.20 -2.90 3.43
N ASP A 151 -6.93 -2.30 4.59
CA ASP A 151 -5.88 -2.76 5.51
C ASP A 151 -6.39 -3.91 6.38
N TYR A 152 -5.48 -4.82 6.73
CA TYR A 152 -5.52 -5.59 7.97
C TYR A 152 -4.24 -5.28 8.77
N TYR A 153 -4.25 -5.26 10.10
CA TYR A 153 -3.04 -4.99 10.86
C TYR A 153 -2.99 -5.74 12.17
N ARG A 154 -1.90 -6.48 12.40
CA ARG A 154 -1.68 -7.27 13.61
C ARG A 154 -0.45 -6.80 14.38
N TYR A 155 -0.69 -5.80 15.23
CA TYR A 155 0.22 -5.38 16.29
C TYR A 155 -0.55 -5.15 17.59
N GLN A 156 -0.18 -5.90 18.65
CA GLN A 156 -0.85 -5.90 19.96
C GLN A 156 -2.39 -6.08 19.86
N GLY A 157 -2.81 -7.02 19.01
CA GLY A 157 -4.20 -7.21 18.58
C GLY A 157 -4.33 -7.06 17.07
N SER A 158 -5.52 -7.36 16.54
CA SER A 158 -5.86 -7.20 15.11
C SER A 158 -6.64 -5.90 14.88
N ARG A 159 -6.49 -5.31 13.69
CA ARG A 159 -7.21 -4.14 13.18
C ARG A 159 -7.51 -4.35 11.71
N THR A 160 -8.42 -3.56 11.17
CA THR A 160 -8.66 -3.40 9.73
C THR A 160 -8.98 -1.95 9.45
N SER A 161 -8.71 -1.46 8.25
CA SER A 161 -9.14 -0.13 7.80
C SER A 161 -9.70 -0.22 6.38
N PHE A 162 -10.64 0.62 6.04
CA PHE A 162 -10.97 0.93 4.65
C PHE A 162 -10.53 2.37 4.39
N ASN A 163 -9.75 2.57 3.33
CA ASN A 163 -9.05 3.82 3.05
C ASN A 163 -9.40 4.36 1.66
N ILE A 164 -9.41 5.69 1.55
CA ILE A 164 -9.33 6.41 0.28
C ILE A 164 -8.16 7.39 0.35
N GLY A 165 -7.40 7.51 -0.72
CA GLY A 165 -6.24 8.38 -0.77
C GLY A 165 -5.93 8.92 -2.14
N LEU A 166 -4.92 9.80 -2.17
CA LEU A 166 -4.40 10.43 -3.38
C LEU A 166 -2.88 10.37 -3.36
N THR A 167 -2.31 10.00 -4.50
CA THR A 167 -0.89 10.06 -4.83
C THR A 167 -0.66 11.17 -5.83
N TYR A 168 0.35 12.00 -5.61
CA TYR A 168 0.88 12.96 -6.57
C TYR A 168 2.32 12.61 -6.91
N LYS A 169 2.64 12.61 -8.22
CA LYS A 169 3.92 12.22 -8.79
C LYS A 169 4.60 13.46 -9.39
N ALA A 170 5.86 13.65 -9.04
CA ALA A 170 6.67 14.82 -9.37
C ALA A 170 8.13 14.41 -9.68
N TRP A 171 8.94 15.38 -10.09
CA TRP A 171 10.38 15.24 -10.27
C TRP A 171 11.06 15.33 -8.89
#